data_AF-A0A938GIZ3-F1
#
_entry.id   AF-A0A938GIZ3-F1
#
_cell.length_a   1.000
_cell.length_b   1.000
_cell.length_c   1.000
_cell.angle_alpha   90.00
_cell.angle_beta   90.00
_cell.angle_gamma   90.00
#
_symmetry.space_group_name_H-M   'P 1'
#
loop_
_entity.id
_entity.type
_entity.pdbx_description
1 polymer ?
#
loop_
_entity_poly.entity_id
_entity_poly.type
_entity_poly.pdbx_seq_one_letter_code
_entity_poly.pdbx_strand_id
1 'polypeptide(L)'
;MSPLKNSKPAINPQPASVGVFDLSGEWIGHYRGHFDQVVKITQKGEDIEAVKVTGDDHVPAGEVTFRANLKSLAGEGQVAEKEFRNPCFVPGKLVIIGHERISFSWENCGTVEFRKDD
;
A
#
# COMPACT_ATOMS: atom_id res chain seq x y z
N MET A 1 -34.54 -51.02 18.27
CA MET A 1 -34.72 -49.58 18.02
C MET A 1 -33.47 -48.88 18.52
N SER A 2 -32.68 -48.29 17.62
CA SER A 2 -31.43 -47.59 17.96
C SER A 2 -31.70 -46.08 17.96
N PRO A 3 -31.19 -45.28 18.91
CA PRO A 3 -31.37 -43.83 18.85
C PRO A 3 -30.45 -43.19 17.79
N LEU A 4 -31.03 -42.28 17.00
CA LEU A 4 -30.35 -41.42 16.04
C LEU A 4 -29.35 -40.50 16.77
N LYS A 5 -28.09 -40.51 16.32
CA LYS A 5 -27.05 -39.59 16.77
C LYS A 5 -27.29 -38.23 16.12
N ASN A 6 -27.67 -37.21 16.89
CA ASN A 6 -27.66 -35.83 16.44
C ASN A 6 -26.21 -35.34 16.36
N SER A 7 -25.63 -35.33 15.16
CA SER A 7 -24.37 -34.65 14.89
C SER A 7 -24.59 -33.13 14.89
N LYS A 8 -23.88 -32.42 15.78
CA LYS A 8 -23.71 -30.96 15.73
C LYS A 8 -23.25 -30.52 14.33
N PRO A 9 -23.73 -29.39 13.80
CA PRO A 9 -23.13 -28.84 12.59
C PRO A 9 -21.68 -28.48 12.89
N ALA A 10 -20.76 -28.98 12.08
CA ALA A 10 -19.39 -28.53 12.06
C ALA A 10 -19.40 -27.06 11.67
N ILE A 11 -19.04 -26.19 12.62
CA ILE A 11 -18.60 -24.83 12.29
C ILE A 11 -17.30 -25.03 11.52
N ASN A 12 -17.39 -25.01 10.19
CA ASN A 12 -16.22 -24.79 9.37
C ASN A 12 -15.63 -23.45 9.82
N PRO A 13 -14.38 -23.37 10.28
CA PRO A 13 -13.74 -22.07 10.37
C PRO A 13 -13.57 -21.58 8.94
N GLN A 14 -14.48 -20.70 8.50
CA GLN A 14 -14.16 -19.78 7.42
C GLN A 14 -12.86 -19.06 7.81
N PRO A 15 -11.89 -18.90 6.90
CA PRO A 15 -10.73 -18.07 7.19
C PRO A 15 -11.21 -16.62 7.35
N ALA A 16 -11.41 -16.17 8.59
CA ALA A 16 -11.24 -14.77 8.95
C ALA A 16 -9.74 -14.45 8.72
N SER A 17 -9.31 -13.43 7.98
CA SER A 17 -9.83 -12.07 7.86
C SER A 17 -9.37 -11.49 6.51
N VAL A 18 -10.33 -11.14 5.65
CA VAL A 18 -10.09 -10.22 4.53
C VAL A 18 -10.27 -8.81 5.08
N GLY A 19 -9.21 -8.01 5.08
CA GLY A 19 -9.23 -6.57 5.33
C GLY A 19 -9.34 -6.16 6.81
N VAL A 20 -8.27 -5.58 7.35
CA VAL A 20 -8.39 -4.74 8.56
C VAL A 20 -8.23 -3.25 8.22
N PHE A 21 -7.55 -2.92 7.12
CA PHE A 21 -7.31 -1.54 6.71
C PHE A 21 -7.72 -1.33 5.25
N ASP A 22 -8.66 -0.41 5.04
CA ASP A 22 -8.90 0.22 3.73
C ASP A 22 -8.00 1.45 3.64
N LEU A 23 -6.97 1.35 2.79
CA LEU A 23 -6.01 2.42 2.55
C LEU A 23 -6.40 3.32 1.39
N SER A 24 -7.55 3.09 0.75
CA SER A 24 -8.00 3.90 -0.39
C SER A 24 -8.13 5.38 -0.03
N GLY A 25 -7.83 6.24 -0.99
CA GLY A 25 -7.98 7.70 -0.85
C GLY A 25 -6.70 8.47 -1.11
N GLU A 26 -6.71 9.75 -0.76
CA GLU A 26 -5.57 10.65 -0.89
C GLU A 26 -4.73 10.67 0.39
N TRP A 27 -3.42 10.74 0.20
CA TRP A 27 -2.42 10.68 1.27
C TRP A 27 -1.29 11.66 0.98
N ILE A 28 -0.77 12.29 2.01
CA ILE A 28 0.34 13.25 1.93
C ILE A 28 1.61 12.55 2.39
N GLY A 29 2.61 12.47 1.51
CA GLY A 29 3.93 11.92 1.79
C GLY A 29 5.02 12.99 1.74
N HIS A 30 5.91 13.00 2.72
CA HIS A 30 7.06 13.91 2.75
C HIS A 30 8.30 13.26 2.11
N TYR A 31 8.58 13.60 0.86
CA TYR A 31 9.75 13.10 0.12
C TYR A 31 10.96 14.00 0.42
N ARG A 32 12.00 13.46 1.08
CA ARG A 32 13.18 14.26 1.48
C ARG A 32 13.81 14.97 0.27
N GLY A 33 14.01 16.28 0.38
CA GLY A 33 14.55 17.12 -0.71
C GLY A 33 13.49 17.59 -1.72
N HIS A 34 12.24 17.17 -1.54
CA HIS A 34 11.08 17.62 -2.29
C HIS A 34 10.01 18.15 -1.32
N PHE A 35 9.08 18.96 -1.83
CA PHE A 35 7.91 19.37 -1.05
C PHE A 35 7.00 18.16 -0.80
N ASP A 36 6.08 18.30 0.15
CA ASP A 36 5.01 17.32 0.37
C ASP A 36 4.33 16.96 -0.95
N GLN A 37 4.13 15.65 -1.17
CA GLN A 37 3.45 15.14 -2.35
C GLN A 37 2.18 14.42 -1.96
N VAL A 38 1.09 14.70 -2.68
CA VAL A 38 -0.16 13.98 -2.58
C VAL A 38 -0.10 12.76 -3.48
N VAL A 39 -0.48 11.60 -2.94
CA VAL A 39 -0.65 10.35 -3.68
C VAL A 39 -2.08 9.85 -3.48
N LYS A 40 -2.62 9.18 -4.49
CA LYS A 40 -3.92 8.51 -4.43
C LYS A 40 -3.70 7.02 -4.42
N ILE A 41 -4.14 6.36 -3.37
CA ILE A 41 -4.12 4.90 -3.23
C ILE A 41 -5.43 4.34 -3.76
N THR A 42 -5.32 3.38 -4.68
CA THR A 42 -6.42 2.50 -5.10
C THR A 42 -6.17 1.10 -4.56
N GLN A 43 -7.10 0.56 -3.78
CA GLN A 43 -7.02 -0.79 -3.23
C GLN A 43 -7.96 -1.75 -3.96
N LYS A 44 -7.43 -2.91 -4.38
CA LYS A 44 -8.17 -4.02 -4.98
C LYS A 44 -7.88 -5.29 -4.19
N GLY A 45 -8.72 -5.56 -3.19
CA GLY A 45 -8.51 -6.67 -2.26
C GLY A 45 -7.28 -6.41 -1.39
N GLU A 46 -6.25 -7.25 -1.54
CA GLU A 46 -4.98 -7.12 -0.81
C GLU A 46 -3.96 -6.28 -1.59
N ASP A 47 -4.18 -5.96 -2.86
CA ASP A 47 -3.22 -5.19 -3.65
C ASP A 47 -3.56 -3.70 -3.62
N ILE A 48 -2.54 -2.86 -3.46
CA ILE A 48 -2.65 -1.40 -3.53
C ILE A 48 -1.71 -0.83 -4.59
N GLU A 49 -2.17 0.22 -5.26
CA GLU A 49 -1.36 1.05 -6.16
C GLU A 49 -1.51 2.52 -5.75
N ALA A 50 -0.38 3.17 -5.47
CA ALA A 50 -0.29 4.57 -5.13
C ALA A 50 0.21 5.37 -6.34
N VAL A 51 -0.61 6.28 -6.85
CA VAL A 51 -0.28 7.18 -7.96
C VAL A 51 -0.04 8.58 -7.43
N LYS A 52 1.00 9.26 -7.91
CA LYS A 52 1.25 10.66 -7.57
C LYS A 52 0.14 11.55 -8.11
N VAL A 53 -0.57 12.22 -7.22
CA VAL A 53 -1.51 13.30 -7.55
C VAL A 53 -0.71 14.57 -7.80
N THR A 54 0.24 14.87 -6.89
CA THR A 54 1.29 15.85 -7.15
C THR A 54 2.60 15.11 -7.45
N GLY A 55 3.24 15.53 -8.52
CA GLY A 55 4.49 14.96 -9.00
C GLY A 55 5.71 15.79 -8.62
N ASP A 56 6.87 15.23 -8.87
CA ASP A 56 8.16 15.93 -8.84
C ASP A 56 8.97 15.63 -10.11
N ASP A 57 10.15 16.24 -10.23
CA ASP A 57 11.02 16.08 -11.40
C ASP A 57 11.52 14.63 -11.60
N HIS A 58 11.42 13.76 -10.59
CA HIS A 58 11.85 12.37 -10.69
C HIS A 58 10.68 11.43 -10.95
N VAL A 59 9.51 11.65 -10.34
CA VAL A 59 8.30 10.88 -10.63
C VAL A 59 7.13 11.87 -10.78
N PRO A 60 6.66 12.12 -12.02
CA PRO A 60 5.66 13.15 -12.29
C PRO A 60 4.24 12.75 -11.83
N ALA A 61 3.33 13.71 -11.87
CA ALA A 61 1.93 13.47 -11.54
C ALA A 61 1.31 12.50 -12.56
N GLY A 62 0.45 11.60 -12.09
CA GLY A 62 -0.14 10.53 -12.88
C GLY A 62 0.67 9.24 -12.91
N GLU A 63 1.94 9.26 -12.50
CA GLU A 63 2.78 8.07 -12.43
C GLU A 63 2.64 7.33 -11.10
N VAL A 64 2.86 6.02 -11.15
CA VAL A 64 2.89 5.19 -9.95
C VAL A 64 4.12 5.56 -9.12
N THR A 65 3.95 5.71 -7.81
CA THR A 65 5.08 5.88 -6.90
C THR A 65 5.43 4.57 -6.19
N PHE A 66 4.43 3.76 -5.82
CA PHE A 66 4.64 2.42 -5.32
C PHE A 66 3.39 1.54 -5.48
N ARG A 67 3.63 0.21 -5.45
CA ARG A 67 2.62 -0.83 -5.31
C ARG A 67 2.98 -1.70 -4.12
N ALA A 68 1.99 -2.28 -3.46
CA ALA A 68 2.23 -3.23 -2.38
C ALA A 68 1.07 -4.21 -2.22
N ASN A 69 1.35 -5.34 -1.58
CA ASN A 69 0.34 -6.27 -1.13
C ASN A 69 0.20 -6.19 0.40
N LEU A 70 -1.01 -5.99 0.91
CA LEU A 70 -1.31 -5.78 2.33
C LEU A 70 -1.09 -7.01 3.21
N LYS A 71 -1.08 -8.20 2.61
CA LYS A 71 -0.84 -9.45 3.35
C LYS A 71 0.65 -9.75 3.49
N SER A 72 1.42 -9.62 2.41
CA SER A 72 2.87 -9.85 2.46
C SER A 72 3.65 -8.63 2.96
N LEU A 73 3.05 -7.44 2.87
CA LEU A 73 3.68 -6.14 3.07
C LEU A 73 4.85 -5.86 2.11
N ALA A 74 5.04 -6.71 1.11
CA ALA A 74 6.03 -6.54 0.07
C ALA A 74 5.44 -5.70 -1.06
N GLY A 75 6.31 -4.99 -1.76
CA GLY A 75 5.93 -4.14 -2.86
C GLY A 75 7.11 -3.77 -3.74
N GLU A 76 6.85 -2.81 -4.62
CA GLU A 76 7.86 -2.20 -5.47
C GLU A 76 7.59 -0.71 -5.54
N GLY A 77 8.65 0.06 -5.66
CA GLY A 77 8.59 1.51 -5.71
C GLY A 77 9.27 2.04 -6.95
N GLN A 78 8.64 3.01 -7.61
CA GLN A 78 9.19 3.63 -8.81
C GLN A 78 10.25 4.66 -8.43
N VAL A 79 11.39 4.58 -9.10
CA VAL A 79 12.49 5.54 -9.01
C VAL A 79 12.91 5.93 -10.42
N ALA A 80 13.42 7.15 -10.59
CA ALA A 80 13.98 7.61 -11.84
C ALA A 80 15.04 8.67 -11.57
N GLU A 81 15.86 8.96 -12.57
CA GLU A 81 16.66 10.17 -12.59
C GLU A 81 15.80 11.40 -12.87
N LYS A 82 16.35 12.60 -12.64
CA LYS A 82 15.68 13.87 -12.94
C LYS A 82 15.17 13.89 -14.38
N GLU A 83 14.00 14.50 -14.56
CA GLU A 83 13.19 14.54 -15.78
C GLU A 83 12.61 13.16 -16.15
N PHE A 84 12.33 12.35 -15.14
CA PHE A 84 11.77 11.00 -15.27
C PHE A 84 12.58 10.09 -16.20
N ARG A 85 13.91 10.25 -16.22
CA ARG A 85 14.78 9.46 -17.10
C ARG A 85 15.11 8.12 -16.44
N ASN A 86 15.19 7.08 -17.28
CA ASN A 86 15.51 5.71 -16.87
C ASN A 86 14.62 5.19 -15.71
N PRO A 87 13.28 5.33 -15.78
CA PRO A 87 12.42 4.90 -14.69
C PRO A 87 12.50 3.39 -14.52
N CYS A 88 12.62 2.94 -13.27
CA CYS A 88 12.58 1.53 -12.93
C CYS A 88 11.88 1.31 -11.59
N PHE A 89 11.46 0.07 -11.36
CA PHE A 89 10.93 -0.35 -10.07
C PHE A 89 12.03 -1.03 -9.26
N VAL A 90 12.15 -0.64 -8.00
CA VAL A 90 12.99 -1.31 -7.01
C VAL A 90 12.10 -2.02 -5.99
N PRO A 91 12.55 -3.12 -5.36
CA PRO A 91 11.80 -3.74 -4.29
C PRO A 91 11.53 -2.75 -3.16
N GLY A 92 10.42 -2.97 -2.46
CA GLY A 92 10.04 -2.13 -1.35
C GLY A 92 9.18 -2.85 -0.32
N LYS A 93 8.96 -2.16 0.80
CA LYS A 93 8.22 -2.69 1.94
C LYS A 93 7.24 -1.66 2.47
N LEU A 94 5.99 -2.09 2.61
CA LEU A 94 4.93 -1.35 3.28
C LEU A 94 4.98 -1.62 4.79
N VAL A 95 4.69 -0.61 5.58
CA VAL A 95 4.38 -0.73 7.01
C VAL A 95 3.08 0.03 7.26
N ILE A 96 2.10 -0.66 7.85
CA ILE A 96 0.83 -0.08 8.25
C ILE A 96 0.95 0.30 9.72
N ILE A 97 0.92 1.60 10.01
CA ILE A 97 1.03 2.13 11.39
C ILE A 97 -0.38 2.29 11.98
N GLY A 98 -1.36 2.67 11.16
CA GLY A 98 -2.77 2.76 11.52
C GLY A 98 -3.64 3.08 10.30
N HIS A 99 -4.89 3.47 10.55
CA HIS A 99 -5.88 3.77 9.49
C HIS A 99 -5.53 5.02 8.66
N GLU A 100 -4.74 5.92 9.24
CA GLU A 100 -4.42 7.24 8.67
C GLU A 100 -2.91 7.49 8.61
N ARG A 101 -2.10 6.46 8.89
CA ARG A 101 -0.64 6.54 8.84
C ARG A 101 -0.03 5.25 8.32
N ILE A 102 0.77 5.35 7.28
CA ILE A 102 1.54 4.24 6.71
C ILE A 102 2.94 4.73 6.34
N SER A 103 3.86 3.81 6.07
CA SER A 103 5.14 4.15 5.46
C SER A 103 5.50 3.15 4.37
N PHE A 104 6.15 3.62 3.32
CA PHE A 104 6.74 2.76 2.31
C PHE A 104 8.25 2.99 2.23
N SER A 105 9.01 1.92 2.14
CA SER A 105 10.46 1.93 1.99
C SER A 105 10.84 1.41 0.61
N TRP A 106 11.57 2.22 -0.16
CA TRP A 106 12.23 1.83 -1.41
C TRP A 106 13.61 1.30 -1.06
N GLU A 107 13.93 0.07 -1.46
CA GLU A 107 15.21 -0.55 -1.15
C GLU A 107 16.37 0.34 -1.64
N ASN A 108 17.30 0.67 -0.74
CA ASN A 108 18.45 1.55 -0.97
C ASN A 108 18.14 3.02 -1.34
N CYS A 109 16.86 3.44 -1.43
CA CYS A 109 16.48 4.82 -1.77
C CYS A 109 15.84 5.58 -0.61
N GLY A 110 15.35 4.88 0.42
CA GLY A 110 14.85 5.48 1.66
C GLY A 110 13.37 5.19 1.94
N THR A 111 12.83 5.89 2.93
CA THR A 111 11.47 5.67 3.44
C THR A 111 10.69 6.96 3.45
N VAL A 112 9.42 6.89 3.05
CA VAL A 112 8.46 7.98 3.14
C VAL A 112 7.31 7.55 4.03
N GLU A 113 6.94 8.42 4.97
CA GLU A 113 5.71 8.29 5.74
C GLU A 113 4.59 9.04 5.04
N PHE A 114 3.42 8.42 5.00
CA PHE A 114 2.20 8.97 4.42
C PHE A 114 1.14 9.12 5.51
N ARG A 115 0.45 10.26 5.50
CA ARG A 115 -0.69 10.56 6.38
C ARG A 115 -1.91 11.00 5.59
N LYS A 116 -3.11 10.76 6.12
CA LYS A 116 -4.31 11.49 5.65
C LYS A 116 -4.28 12.91 6.22
N ASP A 117 -4.98 13.84 5.58
CA ASP A 117 -5.19 15.17 6.15
C ASP A 117 -6.32 15.08 7.18
N ASP A 118 -6.12 15.71 8.35
CA ASP A 118 -7.07 15.72 9.47
C ASP A 118 -8.31 16.59 9.20
#